data_AF-A0A949D492-F1
#
_entry.id   AF-A0A949D492-F1
#
_cell.length_a   1.000
_cell.length_b   1.000
_cell.length_c   1.000
_cell.angle_alpha   90.00
_cell.angle_beta   90.00
_cell.angle_gamma   90.00
#
_symmetry.space_group_name_H-M   'P 1'
#
loop_
_entity.id
_entity.type
_entity.pdbx_description
1 polymer ?
#
loop_
_entity_poly.entity_id
_entity_poly.type
_entity_poly.pdbx_seq_one_letter_code
_entity_poly.pdbx_strand_id
1 'polypeptide(L)'
;GGRGAALFIDAPFGQCALRHYRRGGMAARVLADRYLWTGPERTRSFAEFRLLQSLRGKGLHVPQPVAARYRRRGAQYRADIITRRIERAATLAQLLAQGGIDSTLAACVGAEIARFHAAGAYHADLNAHNVLQSDAAVWLIDFDRGALRAPARGWQQANLERLKRSLRKLGAARDGEDAFESGLWQALLAAYDKALAT
;
A
#
# COMPACT_ATOMS: atom_id res chain seq x y z
N GLY A 1 10.08 13.59 6.87
CA GLY A 1 10.75 12.78 7.90
C GLY A 1 9.87 11.59 8.23
N GLY A 2 10.42 10.38 8.17
CA GLY A 2 9.68 9.13 8.38
C GLY A 2 10.42 7.96 7.74
N ARG A 3 10.42 6.82 8.43
CA ARG A 3 11.25 5.63 8.16
C ARG A 3 11.05 5.11 6.72
N GLY A 4 12.10 5.17 5.89
CA GLY A 4 12.08 4.63 4.51
C GLY A 4 11.63 5.63 3.44
N ALA A 5 12.17 6.86 3.45
CA ALA A 5 11.82 7.88 2.45
C ALA A 5 12.05 7.34 1.02
N ALA A 6 10.98 7.35 0.20
CA ALA A 6 11.11 7.16 -1.23
C ALA A 6 11.81 8.39 -1.83
N LEU A 7 12.88 8.18 -2.58
CA LEU A 7 13.50 9.24 -3.37
C LEU A 7 12.80 9.30 -4.73
N PHE A 8 12.32 10.48 -5.11
CA PHE A 8 11.87 10.71 -6.46
C PHE A 8 13.08 10.95 -7.37
N ILE A 9 13.14 10.25 -8.49
CA ILE A 9 14.19 10.35 -9.49
C ILE A 9 13.57 10.63 -10.85
N ASP A 10 14.15 11.58 -11.59
CA ASP A 10 13.84 11.81 -12.99
C ASP A 10 14.75 10.90 -13.83
N ALA A 11 14.14 9.94 -14.53
CA ALA A 11 14.84 9.02 -15.42
C ALA A 11 14.40 9.27 -16.87
N PRO A 12 15.17 8.84 -17.89
CA PRO A 12 14.79 8.99 -19.30
C PRO A 12 13.43 8.37 -19.66
N PHE A 13 12.92 7.46 -18.84
CA PHE A 13 11.63 6.78 -18.99
C PHE A 13 10.53 7.34 -18.07
N GLY A 14 10.73 8.52 -17.49
CA GLY A 14 9.77 9.25 -16.66
C GLY A 14 10.11 9.28 -15.16
N GLN A 15 9.27 10.00 -14.40
CA GLN A 15 9.45 10.15 -12.95
C GLN A 15 9.22 8.84 -12.21
N CYS A 16 10.15 8.49 -11.32
CA CYS A 16 10.12 7.25 -10.57
C CYS A 16 10.30 7.49 -9.07
N ALA A 17 9.79 6.56 -8.26
CA ALA A 17 10.04 6.46 -6.84
C ALA A 17 11.02 5.30 -6.58
N LEU A 18 12.20 5.64 -6.06
CA LEU A 18 13.19 4.68 -5.57
C LEU A 18 12.97 4.46 -4.07
N ARG A 19 12.76 3.22 -3.66
CA ARG A 19 12.67 2.82 -2.27
C ARG A 19 13.79 1.84 -1.91
N HIS A 20 14.50 2.17 -0.83
CA HIS A 20 15.46 1.28 -0.21
C HIS A 20 14.81 0.49 0.94
N TYR A 21 14.89 -0.84 0.91
CA TYR A 21 14.30 -1.66 1.96
C TYR A 21 15.12 -1.54 3.24
N ARG A 22 14.53 -0.98 4.30
CA ARG A 22 15.12 -0.91 5.65
C ARG A 22 14.39 -1.87 6.59
N ARG A 23 15.10 -2.47 7.54
CA ARG A 23 14.46 -3.30 8.60
C ARG A 23 13.84 -2.38 9.66
N GLY A 24 12.55 -2.54 9.94
CA GLY A 24 11.85 -1.87 11.04
C GLY A 24 11.97 -2.63 12.38
N GLY A 25 11.75 -1.94 13.51
CA GLY A 25 11.76 -2.51 14.88
C GLY A 25 13.00 -2.18 15.71
N MET A 26 13.02 -2.54 17.00
CA MET A 26 14.15 -2.27 17.92
C MET A 26 15.49 -2.88 17.47
N ALA A 27 15.47 -3.85 16.54
CA ALA A 27 16.66 -4.39 15.87
C ALA A 27 17.33 -3.42 14.86
N ALA A 28 16.73 -2.25 14.61
CA ALA A 28 17.29 -1.20 13.75
C ALA A 28 18.56 -0.54 14.31
N ARG A 29 18.85 -0.68 15.61
CA ARG A 29 20.05 -0.11 16.22
C ARG A 29 21.35 -0.87 15.94
N VAL A 30 21.28 -2.09 15.37
CA VAL A 30 22.49 -2.90 15.14
C VAL A 30 22.58 -3.50 13.72
N LEU A 31 21.47 -3.72 12.99
CA LEU A 31 21.45 -4.41 11.67
C LEU A 31 20.42 -3.82 10.69
N ALA A 32 20.47 -2.49 10.48
CA ALA A 32 19.39 -1.71 9.85
C ALA A 32 18.99 -2.05 8.39
N ASP A 33 19.81 -2.77 7.63
CA ASP A 33 19.58 -3.03 6.19
C ASP A 33 19.93 -4.44 5.69
N ARG A 34 20.15 -5.40 6.59
CA ARG A 34 20.69 -6.72 6.24
C ARG A 34 19.65 -7.83 6.43
N TYR A 35 19.06 -8.32 5.34
CA TYR A 35 18.16 -9.46 5.34
C TYR A 35 18.91 -10.80 5.18
N LEU A 36 18.48 -11.87 5.85
CA LEU A 36 19.07 -13.20 5.63
C LEU A 36 18.76 -13.67 4.21
N TRP A 37 19.80 -14.05 3.49
CA TRP A 37 19.69 -14.55 2.12
C TRP A 37 19.30 -16.03 2.14
N THR A 38 18.16 -16.34 1.54
CA THR A 38 17.61 -17.70 1.42
C THR A 38 17.25 -18.05 -0.03
N GLY A 39 17.85 -17.32 -0.99
CA GLY A 39 17.61 -17.44 -2.43
C GLY A 39 17.20 -16.10 -3.07
N PRO A 40 17.49 -15.89 -4.37
CA PRO A 40 17.14 -14.66 -5.09
C PRO A 40 15.62 -14.42 -5.12
N GLU A 41 14.87 -15.49 -5.27
CA GLU A 41 13.40 -15.54 -5.31
C GLU A 41 12.72 -15.02 -4.03
N ARG A 42 13.43 -15.10 -2.90
CA ARG A 42 12.93 -14.71 -1.58
C ARG A 42 13.41 -13.32 -1.17
N THR A 43 14.12 -12.61 -2.05
CA THR A 43 14.49 -11.22 -1.79
C THR A 43 13.26 -10.32 -1.87
N ARG A 44 13.09 -9.43 -0.89
CA ARG A 44 11.87 -8.61 -0.78
C ARG A 44 11.60 -7.77 -2.03
N SER A 45 12.63 -7.16 -2.60
CA SER A 45 12.51 -6.36 -3.82
C SER A 45 12.02 -7.17 -5.02
N PHE A 46 12.51 -8.40 -5.20
CA PHE A 46 12.09 -9.23 -6.33
C PHE A 46 10.70 -9.82 -6.11
N ALA A 47 10.38 -10.23 -4.88
CA ALA A 47 9.06 -10.72 -4.51
C ALA A 47 7.99 -9.64 -4.75
N GLU A 48 8.24 -8.41 -4.27
CA GLU A 48 7.33 -7.28 -4.49
C GLU A 48 7.25 -6.88 -5.96
N PHE A 49 8.38 -6.84 -6.68
CA PHE A 49 8.40 -6.54 -8.12
C PHE A 49 7.47 -7.46 -8.91
N ARG A 50 7.56 -8.79 -8.67
CA ARG A 50 6.71 -9.78 -9.34
C ARG A 50 5.25 -9.69 -8.91
N LEU A 51 5.01 -9.41 -7.63
CA LEU A 51 3.66 -9.19 -7.15
C LEU A 51 3.04 -7.98 -7.86
N LEU A 52 3.74 -6.85 -7.93
CA LEU A 52 3.28 -5.66 -8.63
C LEU A 52 3.02 -5.94 -10.12
N GLN A 53 3.89 -6.69 -10.80
CA GLN A 53 3.63 -7.12 -12.19
C GLN A 53 2.35 -7.94 -12.31
N SER A 54 2.14 -8.89 -11.40
CA SER A 54 0.96 -9.75 -11.39
C SER A 54 -0.33 -8.97 -11.11
N LEU A 55 -0.29 -8.03 -10.16
CA LEU A 55 -1.43 -7.17 -9.83
C LEU A 55 -1.78 -6.23 -10.98
N ARG A 56 -0.78 -5.66 -11.67
CA ARG A 56 -1.01 -4.88 -12.90
C ARG A 56 -1.59 -5.71 -14.03
N GLY A 57 -1.12 -6.95 -14.21
CA GLY A 57 -1.69 -7.88 -15.18
C GLY A 57 -3.17 -8.20 -14.92
N LYS A 58 -3.63 -8.03 -13.67
CA LYS A 58 -5.04 -8.13 -13.26
C LYS A 58 -5.82 -6.81 -13.37
N GLY A 59 -5.21 -5.75 -13.91
CA GLY A 59 -5.85 -4.43 -14.04
C GLY A 59 -6.06 -3.71 -12.71
N LEU A 60 -5.27 -4.01 -11.69
CA LEU A 60 -5.33 -3.33 -10.40
C LEU A 60 -4.44 -2.08 -10.38
N HIS A 61 -4.89 -1.04 -9.68
CA HIS A 61 -4.18 0.23 -9.56
C HIS A 61 -3.02 0.14 -8.56
N VAL A 62 -1.91 -0.44 -9.03
CA VAL A 62 -0.63 -0.47 -8.32
C VAL A 62 0.46 0.23 -9.14
N PRO A 63 1.50 0.80 -8.49
CA PRO A 63 2.54 1.49 -9.22
C PRO A 63 3.30 0.53 -10.15
N GLN A 64 3.65 1.02 -11.34
CA GLN A 64 4.41 0.22 -12.31
C GLN A 64 5.79 -0.12 -11.74
N PRO A 65 6.13 -1.40 -11.55
CA PRO A 65 7.49 -1.77 -11.20
C PRO A 65 8.39 -1.55 -12.42
N VAL A 66 9.54 -0.91 -12.21
CA VAL A 66 10.51 -0.58 -13.28
C VAL A 66 11.76 -1.43 -13.14
N ALA A 67 12.35 -1.46 -11.94
CA ALA A 67 13.51 -2.27 -11.65
C ALA A 67 13.52 -2.71 -10.19
N ALA A 68 14.17 -3.84 -9.92
CA ALA A 68 14.46 -4.31 -8.58
C ALA A 68 15.92 -4.74 -8.50
N ARG A 69 16.56 -4.50 -7.36
CA ARG A 69 17.94 -4.89 -7.10
C ARG A 69 18.04 -5.55 -5.73
N TYR A 70 18.97 -6.50 -5.61
CA TYR A 70 19.56 -6.84 -4.33
C TYR A 70 21.09 -6.85 -4.44
N ARG A 71 21.77 -6.57 -3.32
CA ARG A 71 23.22 -6.75 -3.18
C ARG A 71 23.50 -7.66 -1.99
N ARG A 72 24.12 -8.81 -2.25
CA ARG A 72 24.45 -9.82 -1.24
C ARG A 72 25.87 -9.57 -0.70
N ARG A 73 26.04 -9.72 0.62
CA ARG A 73 27.33 -9.79 1.31
C ARG A 73 27.25 -10.94 2.33
N GLY A 74 27.90 -12.07 2.01
CA GLY A 74 27.81 -13.28 2.83
C GLY A 74 26.38 -13.82 2.92
N ALA A 75 25.89 -14.04 4.15
CA ALA A 75 24.52 -14.49 4.42
C ALA A 75 23.48 -13.34 4.44
N GLN A 76 23.89 -12.11 4.13
CA GLN A 76 23.04 -10.92 4.23
C GLN A 76 22.83 -10.25 2.87
N TYR A 77 21.70 -9.57 2.67
CA TYR A 77 21.47 -8.74 1.49
C TYR A 77 20.81 -7.40 1.81
N ARG A 78 21.06 -6.42 0.94
CA ARG A 78 20.35 -5.13 0.82
C ARG A 78 19.48 -5.17 -0.43
N ALA A 79 18.37 -4.43 -0.44
CA ALA A 79 17.45 -4.43 -1.56
C ALA A 79 16.92 -3.03 -1.88
N ASP A 80 16.63 -2.82 -3.16
CA ASP A 80 16.06 -1.59 -3.71
C ASP A 80 14.97 -1.95 -4.72
N ILE A 81 13.94 -1.12 -4.82
CA ILE A 81 12.92 -1.21 -5.86
C ILE A 81 12.67 0.18 -6.43
N ILE A 82 12.48 0.25 -7.75
CA ILE A 82 12.08 1.44 -8.48
C ILE A 82 10.70 1.17 -9.06
N THR A 83 9.76 2.06 -8.76
CA THR A 83 8.43 2.06 -9.38
C THR A 83 8.18 3.39 -10.07
N ARG A 84 7.33 3.44 -11.09
CA ARG A 84 6.88 4.72 -11.64
C ARG A 84 6.13 5.51 -10.57
N ARG A 85 6.33 6.82 -10.60
CA ARG A 85 5.57 7.74 -9.76
C ARG A 85 4.13 7.78 -10.25
N ILE A 86 3.19 7.80 -9.30
CA ILE A 86 1.79 8.12 -9.58
C ILE A 86 1.67 9.63 -9.54
N GLU A 87 1.36 10.24 -10.68
CA GLU A 87 1.27 11.69 -10.82
C GLU A 87 0.02 12.24 -10.13
N ARG A 88 0.08 13.51 -9.69
CA ARG A 88 -1.05 14.21 -9.05
C ARG A 88 -1.72 13.41 -7.92
N ALA A 89 -0.93 12.61 -7.22
CA ALA A 89 -1.43 11.72 -6.18
C ALA A 89 -1.25 12.31 -4.78
N ALA A 90 -2.25 12.16 -3.93
CA ALA A 90 -2.19 12.44 -2.50
C ALA A 90 -2.59 11.20 -1.71
N THR A 91 -1.86 10.90 -0.64
CA THR A 91 -2.25 9.82 0.28
C THR A 91 -3.54 10.18 1.03
N LEU A 92 -4.34 9.20 1.42
CA LEU A 92 -5.50 9.45 2.29
C LEU A 92 -5.08 10.17 3.57
N ALA A 93 -3.90 9.86 4.12
CA ALA A 93 -3.38 10.58 5.29
C ALA A 93 -3.18 12.09 5.03
N GLN A 94 -2.69 12.47 3.85
CA GLN A 94 -2.53 13.88 3.47
C GLN A 94 -3.89 14.56 3.24
N LEU A 95 -4.80 13.88 2.55
CA LEU A 95 -6.15 14.39 2.32
C LEU A 95 -6.91 14.58 3.62
N LEU A 96 -6.79 13.63 4.55
CA LEU A 96 -7.41 13.72 5.86
C LEU A 96 -6.90 14.91 6.66
N ALA A 97 -5.58 15.15 6.65
CA ALA A 97 -4.99 16.32 7.31
C ALA A 97 -5.48 17.66 6.73
N GLN A 98 -5.93 17.67 5.47
CA GLN A 98 -6.52 18.82 4.78
C GLN A 98 -8.05 18.88 4.91
N GLY A 99 -8.67 17.91 5.60
CA GLY A 99 -10.14 17.79 5.69
C GLY A 99 -10.83 17.30 4.41
N GLY A 100 -10.07 16.77 3.45
CA GLY A 100 -10.53 16.42 2.10
C GLY A 100 -10.95 14.96 1.91
N ILE A 101 -11.41 14.25 2.94
CA ILE A 101 -12.03 12.93 2.78
C ILE A 101 -13.52 13.04 3.07
N ASP A 102 -14.33 12.85 2.04
CA ASP A 102 -15.78 12.76 2.11
C ASP A 102 -16.25 11.30 1.90
N SER A 103 -17.57 11.09 1.98
CA SER A 103 -18.18 9.78 1.75
C SER A 103 -18.00 9.29 0.31
N THR A 104 -17.89 10.20 -0.67
CA THR A 104 -17.64 9.87 -2.08
C THR A 104 -16.29 9.21 -2.26
N LEU A 105 -15.22 9.84 -1.76
CA LEU A 105 -13.87 9.28 -1.80
C LEU A 105 -13.80 7.98 -0.99
N ALA A 106 -14.45 7.93 0.18
CA ALA A 106 -14.50 6.73 0.99
C ALA A 106 -15.12 5.54 0.22
N ALA A 107 -16.20 5.77 -0.53
CA ALA A 107 -16.81 4.78 -1.39
C ALA A 107 -15.87 4.31 -2.52
N CYS A 108 -15.16 5.24 -3.19
CA CYS A 108 -14.14 4.89 -4.20
C CYS A 108 -13.03 4.01 -3.62
N VAL A 109 -12.56 4.33 -2.41
CA VAL A 109 -11.55 3.54 -1.69
C VAL A 109 -12.08 2.14 -1.38
N GLY A 110 -13.32 2.03 -0.90
CA GLY A 110 -13.96 0.75 -0.61
C GLY A 110 -14.07 -0.14 -1.84
N ALA A 111 -14.54 0.42 -2.96
CA ALA A 111 -14.65 -0.28 -4.23
C ALA A 111 -13.29 -0.76 -4.76
N GLU A 112 -12.25 0.06 -4.68
CA GLU A 112 -10.91 -0.35 -5.11
C GLU A 112 -10.34 -1.46 -4.23
N ILE A 113 -10.47 -1.35 -2.90
CA ILE A 113 -10.01 -2.41 -1.98
C ILE A 113 -10.76 -3.73 -2.27
N ALA A 114 -12.05 -3.68 -2.60
CA ALA A 114 -12.81 -4.86 -3.00
C ALA A 114 -12.24 -5.53 -4.26
N ARG A 115 -11.87 -4.75 -5.30
CA ARG A 115 -11.19 -5.28 -6.49
C ARG A 115 -9.90 -6.02 -6.15
N PHE A 116 -9.09 -5.45 -5.26
CA PHE A 116 -7.88 -6.12 -4.76
C PHE A 116 -8.20 -7.42 -4.02
N HIS A 117 -9.17 -7.37 -3.11
CA HIS A 117 -9.57 -8.51 -2.31
C HIS A 117 -10.21 -9.65 -3.13
N ALA A 118 -11.01 -9.33 -4.15
CA ALA A 118 -11.56 -10.28 -5.12
C ALA A 118 -10.47 -10.96 -5.94
N ALA A 119 -9.44 -10.20 -6.34
CA ALA A 119 -8.27 -10.71 -7.04
C ALA A 119 -7.31 -11.53 -6.16
N GLY A 120 -7.59 -11.66 -4.85
CA GLY A 120 -6.76 -12.36 -3.88
C GLY A 120 -5.57 -11.53 -3.38
N ALA A 121 -5.50 -10.24 -3.68
CA ALA A 121 -4.38 -9.38 -3.31
C ALA A 121 -4.42 -9.02 -1.81
N TYR A 122 -3.55 -9.65 -1.04
CA TYR A 122 -3.34 -9.37 0.37
C TYR A 122 -2.27 -8.29 0.55
N HIS A 123 -2.61 -7.25 1.32
CA HIS A 123 -1.73 -6.14 1.66
C HIS A 123 -1.33 -6.16 3.15
N ALA A 124 -0.08 -6.49 3.47
CA ALA A 124 0.36 -6.71 4.86
C ALA A 124 0.25 -5.47 5.77
N ASP A 125 0.31 -4.27 5.20
CA ASP A 125 0.25 -3.00 5.92
C ASP A 125 -0.71 -2.00 5.26
N LEU A 126 -1.96 -2.40 5.04
CA LEU A 126 -2.97 -1.51 4.46
C LEU A 126 -3.30 -0.39 5.47
N ASN A 127 -2.88 0.83 5.16
CA ASN A 127 -3.08 2.01 6.00
C ASN A 127 -3.23 3.27 5.11
N ALA A 128 -3.68 4.37 5.70
CA ALA A 128 -3.99 5.61 4.97
C ALA A 128 -2.78 6.28 4.26
N HIS A 129 -1.54 5.92 4.58
CA HIS A 129 -0.35 6.38 3.84
C HIS A 129 -0.09 5.54 2.58
N ASN A 130 -0.64 4.33 2.52
CA ASN A 130 -0.46 3.38 1.42
C ASN A 130 -1.65 3.35 0.45
N VAL A 131 -2.66 4.19 0.69
CA VAL A 131 -3.80 4.41 -0.21
C VAL A 131 -3.71 5.84 -0.75
N LEU A 132 -3.65 5.98 -2.07
CA LEU A 132 -3.49 7.25 -2.76
C LEU A 132 -4.72 7.52 -3.62
N GLN A 133 -5.18 8.77 -3.63
CA GLN A 133 -6.09 9.28 -4.64
C GLN A 133 -5.26 10.02 -5.69
N SER A 134 -5.46 9.70 -6.97
CA SER A 134 -4.90 10.40 -8.12
C SER A 134 -5.99 10.59 -9.16
N ASP A 135 -6.30 11.84 -9.49
CA ASP A 135 -7.43 12.21 -10.34
C ASP A 135 -8.74 11.51 -9.89
N ALA A 136 -9.27 10.59 -10.69
CA ALA A 136 -10.49 9.84 -10.41
C ALA A 136 -10.23 8.39 -9.95
N ALA A 137 -8.98 8.01 -9.68
CA ALA A 137 -8.60 6.64 -9.35
C ALA A 137 -7.95 6.54 -7.96
N VAL A 138 -8.29 5.46 -7.25
CA VAL A 138 -7.62 5.06 -6.01
C VAL A 138 -6.52 4.06 -6.38
N TRP A 139 -5.35 4.25 -5.78
CA TRP A 139 -4.17 3.40 -5.97
C TRP A 139 -3.70 2.85 -4.62
N LEU A 140 -3.23 1.61 -4.63
CA LEU A 140 -2.55 1.00 -3.49
C LEU A 140 -1.05 0.92 -3.77
N ILE A 141 -0.23 1.33 -2.80
CA ILE A 141 1.24 1.30 -2.88
C ILE A 141 1.83 0.51 -1.70
N ASP A 142 3.14 0.23 -1.77
CA ASP A 142 3.91 -0.48 -0.73
C ASP A 142 3.39 -1.89 -0.43
N PHE A 143 3.55 -2.77 -1.41
CA PHE A 143 3.23 -4.19 -1.29
C PHE A 143 4.37 -4.99 -0.63
N ASP A 144 5.19 -4.36 0.23
CA ASP A 144 6.20 -5.10 0.99
C ASP A 144 5.51 -6.14 1.88
N ARG A 145 5.90 -7.41 1.70
CA ARG A 145 5.24 -8.58 2.32
C ARG A 145 3.78 -8.79 1.91
N GLY A 146 3.32 -8.15 0.84
CA GLY A 146 2.07 -8.50 0.18
C GLY A 146 2.13 -9.89 -0.47
N ALA A 147 0.97 -10.45 -0.81
CA ALA A 147 0.88 -11.75 -1.47
C ALA A 147 -0.43 -11.90 -2.24
N LEU A 148 -0.46 -12.84 -3.20
CA LEU A 148 -1.72 -13.38 -3.69
C LEU A 148 -2.13 -14.54 -2.80
N ARG A 149 -3.35 -14.49 -2.27
CA ARG A 149 -3.96 -15.49 -1.39
C ARG A 149 -5.32 -15.90 -1.96
N ALA A 150 -5.77 -17.10 -1.63
CA ALA A 150 -7.17 -17.45 -1.84
C ALA A 150 -8.06 -16.42 -1.12
N PRO A 151 -9.06 -15.82 -1.81
CA PRO A 151 -10.00 -14.90 -1.18
C PRO A 151 -10.66 -15.55 0.03
N ALA A 152 -10.57 -14.88 1.18
CA ALA A 152 -11.18 -15.34 2.42
C ALA A 152 -11.50 -14.15 3.32
N ARG A 153 -12.72 -14.14 3.88
CA ARG A 153 -13.23 -13.02 4.69
C ARG A 153 -12.31 -12.66 5.86
N GLY A 154 -11.68 -13.64 6.49
CA GLY A 154 -10.84 -13.41 7.68
C GLY A 154 -9.68 -12.44 7.43
N TRP A 155 -8.89 -12.64 6.37
CA TRP A 155 -7.76 -11.73 6.09
C TRP A 155 -8.22 -10.43 5.41
N GLN A 156 -9.32 -10.47 4.65
CA GLN A 156 -9.91 -9.29 4.01
C GLN A 156 -10.40 -8.30 5.07
N GLN A 157 -11.14 -8.78 6.08
CA GLN A 157 -11.57 -7.95 7.21
C GLN A 157 -10.36 -7.43 7.99
N ALA A 158 -9.33 -8.26 8.21
CA ALA A 158 -8.13 -7.82 8.91
C ALA A 158 -7.37 -6.70 8.17
N ASN A 159 -7.44 -6.62 6.84
CA ASN A 159 -6.92 -5.48 6.07
C ASN A 159 -7.77 -4.22 6.29
N LEU A 160 -9.09 -4.34 6.18
CA LEU A 160 -10.03 -3.24 6.42
C LEU A 160 -9.87 -2.66 7.82
N GLU A 161 -9.79 -3.50 8.86
CA GLU A 161 -9.57 -3.06 10.24
C GLU A 161 -8.22 -2.36 10.46
N ARG A 162 -7.20 -2.73 9.67
CA ARG A 162 -5.90 -2.08 9.70
C ARG A 162 -5.99 -0.65 9.13
N LEU A 163 -6.72 -0.49 8.02
CA LEU A 163 -7.03 0.81 7.44
C LEU A 163 -7.88 1.66 8.39
N LYS A 164 -8.97 1.10 8.94
CA LYS A 164 -9.87 1.77 9.89
C LYS A 164 -9.11 2.35 11.09
N ARG A 165 -8.26 1.54 11.72
CA ARG A 165 -7.42 1.99 12.85
C ARG A 165 -6.44 3.08 12.44
N SER A 166 -5.89 3.02 11.23
CA SER A 166 -4.99 4.06 10.73
C SER A 166 -5.71 5.39 10.49
N LEU A 167 -6.93 5.38 9.95
CA LEU A 167 -7.76 6.56 9.75
C LEU A 167 -8.13 7.21 11.09
N ARG A 168 -8.60 6.41 12.06
CA ARG A 168 -8.87 6.88 13.43
C ARG A 168 -7.65 7.56 14.06
N LYS A 169 -6.48 6.91 13.98
CA LYS A 169 -5.22 7.45 14.53
C LYS A 169 -4.83 8.79 13.89
N LEU A 170 -5.20 9.02 12.65
CA LEU A 170 -4.93 10.24 11.90
C LEU A 170 -6.03 11.32 12.08
N GLY A 171 -7.02 11.07 12.94
CA GLY A 171 -8.05 12.06 13.28
C GLY A 171 -9.30 12.02 12.41
N ALA A 172 -9.57 10.91 11.70
CA ALA A 172 -10.80 10.77 10.91
C ALA A 172 -12.09 10.84 11.75
N ALA A 173 -11.99 10.58 13.05
CA ALA A 173 -13.10 10.69 14.01
C ALA A 173 -13.06 12.00 14.83
N ARG A 174 -12.37 13.05 14.35
CA ARG A 174 -12.26 14.33 15.08
C ARG A 174 -13.62 14.99 15.35
N ASP A 175 -14.58 14.78 14.45
CA ASP A 175 -15.94 15.34 14.53
C ASP A 175 -16.91 14.38 15.25
N GLY A 176 -16.39 13.30 15.87
CA GLY A 176 -17.14 12.30 16.61
C GLY A 176 -17.01 10.89 16.01
N GLU A 177 -17.02 9.88 16.88
CA GLU A 177 -16.92 8.47 16.45
C GLU A 177 -18.14 8.05 15.62
N ASP A 178 -19.33 8.52 15.99
CA ASP A 178 -20.57 8.20 15.25
C ASP A 178 -20.56 8.78 13.85
N ALA A 179 -20.04 10.00 13.66
CA ALA A 179 -19.93 10.62 12.34
C ALA A 179 -18.93 9.87 11.44
N PHE A 180 -17.81 9.41 12.02
CA PHE A 180 -16.85 8.57 11.32
C PHE A 180 -17.45 7.22 10.93
N GLU A 181 -18.12 6.52 11.86
CA GLU A 181 -18.69 5.20 11.63
C GLU A 181 -19.85 5.25 10.62
N SER A 182 -20.85 6.09 10.87
CA SER A 182 -22.08 6.16 10.06
C SER A 182 -21.91 6.90 8.72
N GLY A 183 -20.93 7.79 8.62
CA GLY A 183 -20.64 8.55 7.40
C GLY A 183 -19.54 7.89 6.58
N LEU A 184 -18.28 8.14 6.97
CA LEU A 184 -17.11 7.79 6.18
C LEU A 184 -16.91 6.27 6.09
N TRP A 185 -16.92 5.57 7.23
CA TRP A 185 -16.64 4.14 7.27
C TRP A 185 -17.78 3.32 6.65
N GLN A 186 -19.03 3.68 6.92
CA GLN A 186 -20.19 3.04 6.31
C GLN A 186 -20.21 3.20 4.78
N ALA A 187 -19.89 4.39 4.25
CA ALA A 187 -19.81 4.61 2.81
C ALA A 187 -18.74 3.72 2.15
N LEU A 188 -17.58 3.59 2.80
CA LEU A 188 -16.51 2.69 2.36
C LEU A 188 -16.96 1.23 2.35
N LEU A 189 -17.54 0.75 3.46
CA LEU A 189 -17.99 -0.64 3.58
C LEU A 189 -19.12 -0.97 2.61
N ALA A 190 -20.10 -0.09 2.44
CA ALA A 190 -21.20 -0.30 1.51
C ALA A 190 -20.70 -0.44 0.06
N ALA A 191 -19.76 0.40 -0.36
CA ALA A 191 -19.15 0.31 -1.68
C ALA A 191 -18.26 -0.94 -1.83
N TYR A 192 -17.52 -1.29 -0.77
CA TYR A 192 -16.71 -2.50 -0.71
C TYR A 192 -17.57 -3.76 -0.90
N ASP A 193 -18.63 -3.92 -0.12
CA ASP A 193 -19.50 -5.10 -0.18
C ASP A 193 -20.22 -5.20 -1.52
N LYS A 194 -20.69 -4.07 -2.07
CA LYS A 194 -21.30 -4.03 -3.40
C LYS A 194 -20.32 -4.48 -4.50
N ALA A 195 -19.09 -3.98 -4.46
CA ALA A 195 -18.07 -4.31 -5.45
C ALA A 195 -17.54 -5.74 -5.31
N LEU A 196 -17.51 -6.30 -4.10
CA LEU A 196 -17.06 -7.68 -3.87
C LEU A 196 -18.11 -8.72 -4.31
N ALA A 197 -19.38 -8.33 -4.37
CA ALA A 197 -20.49 -9.16 -4.83
C ALA A 197 -20.63 -9.21 -6.36
N THR A 198 -19.87 -8.39 -7.09
CA THR A 198 -19.87 -8.31 -8.56
C THR A 198 -18.72 -9.12 -9.14
#